data_AF-A0A2A4V863-F1
#
_entry.id   AF-A0A2A4V863-F1
#
_cell.length_a   1.000
_cell.length_b   1.000
_cell.length_c   1.000
_cell.angle_alpha   90.00
_cell.angle_beta   90.00
_cell.angle_gamma   90.00
#
_symmetry.space_group_name_H-M   'P 1'
#
loop_
_entity.id
_entity.type
_entity.pdbx_description
1 polymer ?
#
loop_
_entity_poly.entity_id
_entity_poly.type
_entity_poly.pdbx_seq_one_letter_code
_entity_poly.pdbx_strand_id
1 'polypeptide(L)'
;MNLEELYEQNPEVKDLVNQQIQDQATTLAEKTSQGLMNKNNELMDELKPLKQKMKLLDGIDPEKYREMQQSIKDKETQGFVDKGQIDKIIEAHNTEKLSWGQQYEQTTTELNGTISTLKSSLEKEVIDNQLLAALSPIAVDEPSLEYLMMKTRGQVEMVDIEGRMVARVKNGINGDGSYKMIPDLVQEIAGNELYARFVKGTQGTGSGANGSDVPAGGNGAAPKTWAECKTVQEKQAFLKAQKKTQ
;
A
#
# COMPACT_ATOMS: atom_id res chain seq x y z
N MET A 1 12.48 -34.70 -15.78
CA MET A 1 11.32 -34.95 -16.62
C MET A 1 10.63 -33.62 -16.83
N ASN A 2 10.76 -33.06 -18.03
CA ASN A 2 10.14 -31.80 -18.45
C ASN A 2 8.61 -32.01 -18.60
N LEU A 3 7.78 -30.99 -18.35
CA LEU A 3 6.35 -30.99 -18.68
C LEU A 3 6.08 -31.44 -20.13
N GLU A 4 6.94 -31.06 -21.08
CA GLU A 4 6.85 -31.53 -22.47
C GLU A 4 7.05 -33.04 -22.61
N GLU A 5 8.00 -33.65 -21.88
CA GLU A 5 8.24 -35.10 -21.92
C GLU A 5 7.08 -35.89 -21.28
N LEU A 6 6.38 -35.30 -20.31
CA LEU A 6 5.20 -35.87 -19.64
C LEU A 6 3.94 -35.79 -20.51
N TYR A 7 3.80 -34.72 -21.31
CA TYR A 7 2.70 -34.55 -22.26
C TYR A 7 2.83 -35.44 -23.50
N GLU A 8 4.04 -35.80 -23.88
CA GLU A 8 4.32 -36.64 -25.04
C GLU A 8 4.04 -38.13 -24.78
N GLN A 9 4.12 -38.56 -23.51
CA GLN A 9 3.78 -39.92 -23.09
C GLN A 9 2.30 -40.10 -22.73
N ASN A 10 1.54 -39.02 -22.52
CA ASN A 10 0.17 -39.09 -22.02
C ASN A 10 -0.73 -38.00 -22.65
N PRO A 11 -1.20 -38.20 -23.90
CA PRO A 11 -1.97 -37.19 -24.64
C PRO A 11 -3.30 -36.83 -23.96
N GLU A 12 -3.93 -37.77 -23.26
CA GLU A 12 -5.15 -37.50 -22.48
C GLU A 12 -4.92 -36.47 -21.36
N VAL A 13 -3.74 -36.46 -20.74
CA VAL A 13 -3.38 -35.49 -19.69
C VAL A 13 -3.20 -34.09 -20.29
N LYS A 14 -2.66 -34.00 -21.51
CA LYS A 14 -2.53 -32.73 -22.24
C LYS A 14 -3.89 -32.13 -22.58
N ASP A 15 -4.82 -32.96 -23.04
CA ASP A 15 -6.18 -32.54 -23.40
C ASP A 15 -6.97 -32.12 -22.15
N LEU A 16 -6.86 -32.86 -21.04
CA LEU A 16 -7.46 -32.50 -19.75
C LEU A 16 -6.93 -31.16 -19.21
N VAL A 17 -5.61 -30.92 -19.28
CA VAL A 17 -5.03 -29.65 -18.82
C VAL A 17 -5.46 -28.49 -19.73
N ASN A 18 -5.47 -28.67 -21.05
CA ASN A 18 -5.94 -27.66 -21.98
C ASN A 18 -7.42 -27.33 -21.76
N GLN A 19 -8.25 -28.35 -21.55
CA GLN A 19 -9.67 -28.18 -21.23
C GLN A 19 -9.84 -27.42 -19.90
N GLN A 20 -9.08 -27.77 -18.87
CA GLN A 20 -9.14 -27.07 -17.58
C GLN A 20 -8.69 -25.60 -17.68
N ILE A 21 -7.67 -25.30 -18.49
CA ILE A 21 -7.25 -23.92 -18.78
C ILE A 21 -8.37 -23.16 -19.51
N GLN A 22 -9.01 -23.79 -20.48
CA GLN A 22 -10.10 -23.19 -21.25
C GLN A 22 -11.35 -22.93 -20.39
N ASP A 23 -11.70 -23.86 -19.51
CA ASP A 23 -12.81 -23.74 -18.57
C ASP A 23 -12.53 -22.63 -17.55
N GLN A 24 -11.29 -22.54 -17.02
CA GLN A 24 -10.89 -21.45 -16.13
C GLN A 24 -10.92 -20.08 -16.83
N ALA A 25 -10.44 -20.00 -18.08
CA ALA A 25 -10.48 -18.77 -18.86
C ALA A 25 -11.92 -18.32 -19.13
N THR A 26 -12.81 -19.27 -19.47
CA THR A 26 -14.24 -19.00 -19.71
C THR A 26 -14.92 -18.54 -18.42
N THR A 27 -14.69 -19.25 -17.30
CA THR A 27 -15.23 -18.88 -15.98
C THR A 27 -14.79 -17.49 -15.54
N LEU A 28 -13.51 -17.13 -15.76
CA LEU A 28 -12.99 -15.81 -15.44
C LEU A 28 -13.61 -14.72 -16.33
N ALA A 29 -13.78 -14.98 -17.62
CA ALA A 29 -14.43 -14.07 -18.57
C ALA A 29 -15.91 -13.83 -18.22
N GLU A 30 -16.63 -14.87 -17.84
CA GLU A 30 -18.02 -14.77 -17.39
C GLU A 30 -18.14 -14.00 -16.08
N LYS A 31 -17.28 -14.30 -15.09
CA LYS A 31 -17.26 -13.60 -13.80
C LYS A 31 -16.92 -12.11 -13.96
N THR A 32 -15.96 -11.78 -14.81
CA THR A 32 -15.60 -10.39 -15.10
C THR A 32 -16.71 -9.66 -15.87
N SER A 33 -17.32 -10.31 -16.88
CA SER A 33 -18.47 -9.77 -17.61
C SER A 33 -19.65 -9.50 -16.69
N GLN A 34 -19.99 -10.45 -15.80
CA GLN A 34 -21.05 -10.29 -14.82
C GLN A 34 -20.75 -9.16 -13.83
N GLY A 35 -19.51 -9.05 -13.35
CA GLY A 35 -19.08 -7.96 -12.48
C GLY A 35 -19.18 -6.59 -13.15
N LEU A 36 -18.80 -6.50 -14.43
CA LEU A 36 -18.95 -5.29 -15.24
C LEU A 36 -20.42 -4.94 -15.48
N MET A 37 -21.27 -5.92 -15.76
CA MET A 37 -22.71 -5.70 -15.91
C MET A 37 -23.36 -5.21 -14.63
N ASN A 38 -23.02 -5.80 -13.49
CA ASN A 38 -23.52 -5.36 -12.19
C ASN A 38 -23.11 -3.90 -11.91
N LYS A 39 -21.84 -3.57 -12.14
CA LYS A 39 -21.32 -2.21 -11.95
C LYS A 39 -21.94 -1.20 -12.91
N ASN A 40 -22.19 -1.62 -14.16
CA ASN A 40 -22.88 -0.80 -15.14
C ASN A 40 -24.34 -0.53 -14.73
N ASN A 41 -25.04 -1.54 -14.19
CA ASN A 41 -26.39 -1.38 -13.68
C ASN A 41 -26.43 -0.45 -12.45
N GLU A 42 -25.51 -0.60 -11.50
CA GLU A 42 -25.34 0.32 -10.36
C GLU A 42 -25.12 1.76 -10.83
N LEU A 43 -24.18 1.98 -11.75
CA LEU A 43 -23.91 3.30 -12.32
C LEU A 43 -25.13 3.87 -13.07
N MET A 44 -25.88 3.04 -13.79
CA MET A 44 -27.09 3.46 -14.49
C MET A 44 -28.22 3.81 -13.52
N ASP A 45 -28.33 3.10 -12.40
CA ASP A 45 -29.31 3.37 -11.35
C ASP A 45 -28.95 4.60 -10.50
N GLU A 46 -27.68 4.95 -10.38
CA GLU A 46 -27.23 6.25 -9.83
C GLU A 46 -27.44 7.41 -10.83
N LEU A 47 -27.17 7.19 -12.11
CA LEU A 47 -27.21 8.25 -13.13
C LEU A 47 -28.64 8.68 -13.49
N LYS A 48 -29.63 7.79 -13.42
CA LYS A 48 -31.05 8.11 -13.63
C LYS A 48 -31.58 9.20 -12.67
N PRO A 49 -31.49 9.06 -11.33
CA PRO A 49 -31.97 10.07 -10.40
C PRO A 49 -31.14 11.35 -10.47
N LEU A 50 -29.84 11.28 -10.74
CA LEU A 50 -28.99 12.45 -10.99
C LEU A 50 -29.45 13.24 -12.22
N LYS A 51 -29.75 12.58 -13.34
CA LYS A 51 -30.34 13.23 -14.51
C LYS A 51 -31.72 13.81 -14.25
N GLN A 52 -32.55 13.15 -13.44
CA GLN A 52 -33.87 13.69 -13.05
C GLN A 52 -33.72 14.96 -12.20
N LYS A 53 -32.80 14.96 -11.22
CA LYS A 53 -32.47 16.15 -10.42
C LYS A 53 -31.88 17.27 -11.28
N MET A 54 -31.01 16.96 -12.24
CA MET A 54 -30.50 17.94 -13.19
C MET A 54 -31.62 18.53 -14.06
N LYS A 55 -32.57 17.71 -14.54
CA LYS A 55 -33.74 18.19 -15.29
C LYS A 55 -34.66 19.09 -14.45
N LEU A 56 -34.77 18.82 -13.14
CA LEU A 56 -35.50 19.69 -12.20
C LEU A 56 -34.80 21.04 -11.98
N LEU A 57 -33.48 21.07 -12.17
CA LEU A 57 -32.64 22.27 -12.07
C LEU A 57 -32.43 22.95 -13.44
N ASP A 58 -32.80 22.30 -14.54
CA ASP A 58 -32.64 22.81 -15.90
C ASP A 58 -33.61 23.98 -16.09
N GLY A 59 -33.06 25.20 -16.15
CA GLY A 59 -33.81 26.46 -16.16
C GLY A 59 -33.82 27.23 -14.83
N ILE A 60 -33.36 26.64 -13.72
CA ILE A 60 -33.07 27.36 -12.47
C ILE A 60 -31.60 27.78 -12.52
N ASP A 61 -31.37 29.03 -12.89
CA ASP A 61 -30.04 29.63 -12.78
C ASP A 61 -29.67 29.77 -11.28
N PRO A 62 -28.62 29.08 -10.80
CA PRO A 62 -28.22 29.10 -9.38
C PRO A 62 -27.90 30.51 -8.89
N GLU A 63 -27.33 31.35 -9.77
CA GLU A 63 -27.00 32.74 -9.44
C GLU A 63 -28.28 33.56 -9.30
N LYS A 64 -29.23 33.44 -10.23
CA LYS A 64 -30.53 34.12 -10.11
C LYS A 64 -31.34 33.65 -8.91
N TYR A 65 -31.23 32.38 -8.54
CA TYR A 65 -31.89 31.87 -7.34
C TYR A 65 -31.28 32.45 -6.06
N ARG A 66 -29.94 32.56 -6.00
CA ARG A 66 -29.23 33.25 -4.91
C ARG A 66 -29.59 34.74 -4.86
N GLU A 67 -29.58 35.42 -5.99
CA GLU A 67 -29.99 36.83 -6.10
C GLU A 67 -31.44 37.03 -5.68
N MET A 68 -32.35 36.12 -6.07
CA MET A 68 -33.75 36.16 -5.64
C MET A 68 -33.88 35.96 -4.13
N GLN A 69 -33.20 34.97 -3.55
CA GLN A 69 -33.19 34.78 -2.10
C GLN A 69 -32.63 36.00 -1.37
N GLN A 70 -31.55 36.59 -1.87
CA GLN A 70 -30.98 37.82 -1.32
C GLN A 70 -31.98 38.97 -1.40
N SER A 71 -32.64 39.15 -2.54
CA SER A 71 -33.64 40.21 -2.73
C SER A 71 -34.87 40.05 -1.81
N ILE A 72 -35.24 38.81 -1.46
CA ILE A 72 -36.31 38.52 -0.51
C ILE A 72 -35.86 38.92 0.89
N LYS A 73 -34.65 38.52 1.31
CA LYS A 73 -34.06 38.92 2.60
C LYS A 73 -33.91 40.44 2.71
N ASP A 74 -33.46 41.10 1.65
CA ASP A 74 -33.28 42.55 1.62
C ASP A 74 -34.64 43.28 1.74
N LYS A 75 -35.67 42.79 1.04
CA LYS A 75 -37.04 43.35 1.15
C LYS A 75 -37.67 43.10 2.52
N GLU A 76 -37.43 41.94 3.12
CA GLU A 76 -37.91 41.61 4.46
C GLU A 76 -37.22 42.50 5.51
N THR A 77 -35.90 42.68 5.37
CA THR A 77 -35.10 43.60 6.19
C THR A 77 -35.59 45.04 6.03
N GLN A 78 -35.84 45.50 4.79
CA GLN A 78 -36.40 46.82 4.52
C GLN A 78 -37.77 46.99 5.17
N GLY A 79 -38.64 45.97 5.11
CA GLY A 79 -39.94 45.99 5.77
C GLY A 79 -39.84 46.05 7.30
N PHE A 80 -38.77 45.52 7.91
CA PHE A 80 -38.50 45.70 9.34
C PHE A 80 -37.93 47.09 9.66
N VAL A 81 -37.08 47.65 8.81
CA VAL A 81 -36.57 49.03 8.92
C VAL A 81 -37.73 50.03 8.84
N ASP A 82 -38.61 49.89 7.85
CA ASP A 82 -39.77 50.77 7.65
C ASP A 82 -40.74 50.74 8.84
N LYS A 83 -40.79 49.61 9.57
CA LYS A 83 -41.59 49.42 10.79
C LYS A 83 -40.85 49.80 12.09
N GLY A 84 -39.59 50.25 12.00
CA GLY A 84 -38.75 50.56 13.16
C GLY A 84 -38.37 49.34 14.01
N GLN A 85 -38.51 48.11 13.49
CA GLN A 85 -38.27 46.85 14.19
C GLN A 85 -36.80 46.41 14.07
N ILE A 86 -35.88 47.27 14.49
CA ILE A 86 -34.43 47.00 14.40
C ILE A 86 -34.03 45.75 15.21
N ASP A 87 -34.70 45.50 16.34
CA ASP A 87 -34.43 44.32 17.18
C ASP A 87 -34.61 42.99 16.43
N LYS A 88 -35.59 42.90 15.53
CA LYS A 88 -35.83 41.69 14.72
C LYS A 88 -34.77 41.47 13.66
N ILE A 89 -34.16 42.54 13.14
CA ILE A 89 -33.05 42.45 12.18
C ILE A 89 -31.82 41.90 12.89
N ILE A 90 -31.54 42.39 14.09
CA ILE A 90 -30.42 41.91 14.92
C ILE A 90 -30.62 40.43 15.28
N GLU A 91 -31.83 40.03 15.65
CA GLU A 91 -32.17 38.65 15.95
C GLU A 91 -32.03 37.72 14.73
N ALA A 92 -32.56 38.12 13.57
CA ALA A 92 -32.43 37.36 12.32
C ALA A 92 -30.96 37.19 11.89
N HIS A 93 -30.16 38.25 12.01
CA HIS A 93 -28.74 38.20 11.67
C HIS A 93 -27.92 37.36 12.64
N ASN A 94 -28.24 37.40 13.95
CA ASN A 94 -27.57 36.56 14.94
C ASN A 94 -27.91 35.09 14.80
N THR A 95 -29.17 34.76 14.49
CA THR A 95 -29.60 33.37 14.22
C THR A 95 -28.98 32.83 12.94
N GLU A 96 -28.88 33.63 11.88
CA GLU A 96 -28.15 33.26 10.66
C GLU A 96 -26.66 33.04 10.95
N LYS A 97 -25.98 33.95 11.66
CA LYS A 97 -24.57 33.75 12.04
C LYS A 97 -24.34 32.49 12.86
N LEU A 98 -25.25 32.19 13.80
CA LEU A 98 -25.16 30.99 14.61
C LEU A 98 -25.34 29.72 13.77
N SER A 99 -26.28 29.73 12.81
CA SER A 99 -26.51 28.58 11.93
C SER A 99 -25.31 28.33 10.99
N TRP A 100 -24.73 29.39 10.43
CA TRP A 100 -23.49 29.29 9.64
C TRP A 100 -22.32 28.77 10.48
N GLY A 101 -22.17 29.27 11.73
CA GLY A 101 -21.15 28.78 12.66
C GLY A 101 -21.29 27.30 12.96
N GLN A 102 -22.52 26.84 13.24
CA GLN A 102 -22.82 25.43 13.50
C GLN A 102 -22.56 24.54 12.27
N GLN A 103 -23.00 24.96 11.07
CA GLN A 103 -22.75 24.20 9.85
C GLN A 103 -21.25 24.11 9.54
N TYR A 104 -20.52 25.21 9.70
CA TYR A 104 -19.08 25.23 9.50
C TYR A 104 -18.36 24.28 10.47
N GLU A 105 -18.73 24.30 11.75
CA GLU A 105 -18.15 23.42 12.77
C GLU A 105 -18.46 21.95 12.50
N GLN A 106 -19.71 21.63 12.12
CA GLN A 106 -20.11 20.28 11.72
C GLN A 106 -19.31 19.79 10.50
N THR A 107 -19.28 20.57 9.42
CA THR A 107 -18.53 20.22 8.20
C THR A 107 -17.04 20.07 8.48
N THR A 108 -16.47 20.96 9.30
CA THR A 108 -15.05 20.89 9.69
C THR A 108 -14.77 19.63 10.50
N THR A 109 -15.66 19.28 11.44
CA THR A 109 -15.53 18.06 12.26
C THR A 109 -15.63 16.81 11.41
N GLU A 110 -16.60 16.75 10.49
CA GLU A 110 -16.77 15.65 9.54
C GLU A 110 -15.54 15.49 8.64
N LEU A 111 -15.07 16.58 8.01
CA LEU A 111 -13.87 16.57 7.17
C LEU A 111 -12.64 16.10 7.95
N ASN A 112 -12.42 16.63 9.16
CA ASN A 112 -11.31 16.20 10.00
C ASN A 112 -11.41 14.72 10.40
N GLY A 113 -12.62 14.23 10.69
CA GLY A 113 -12.89 12.83 10.96
C GLY A 113 -12.58 11.92 9.76
N THR A 114 -13.03 12.31 8.57
CA THR A 114 -12.76 11.61 7.32
C THR A 114 -11.27 11.60 6.99
N ILE A 115 -10.58 12.75 7.10
CA ILE A 115 -9.14 12.87 6.87
C ILE A 115 -8.37 11.99 7.87
N SER A 116 -8.73 12.01 9.15
CA SER A 116 -8.10 11.18 10.18
C SER A 116 -8.24 9.69 9.87
N THR A 117 -9.44 9.26 9.46
CA THR A 117 -9.73 7.87 9.09
C THR A 117 -8.95 7.44 7.85
N LEU A 118 -8.97 8.26 6.80
CA LEU A 118 -8.21 8.01 5.56
C LEU A 118 -6.71 7.98 5.83
N LYS A 119 -6.20 8.91 6.64
CA LYS A 119 -4.79 8.96 7.05
C LYS A 119 -4.40 7.68 7.78
N SER A 120 -5.18 7.23 8.77
CA SER A 120 -4.89 5.99 9.49
C SER A 120 -4.90 4.76 8.59
N SER A 121 -5.85 4.67 7.66
CA SER A 121 -5.91 3.57 6.69
C SER A 121 -4.72 3.60 5.74
N LEU A 122 -4.35 4.77 5.22
CA LEU A 122 -3.21 4.93 4.33
C LEU A 122 -1.88 4.63 5.03
N GLU A 123 -1.70 5.09 6.28
CA GLU A 123 -0.52 4.78 7.08
C GLU A 123 -0.35 3.27 7.26
N LYS A 124 -1.44 2.55 7.56
CA LYS A 124 -1.43 1.09 7.68
C LYS A 124 -1.02 0.42 6.36
N GLU A 125 -1.65 0.79 5.26
CA GLU A 125 -1.36 0.23 3.94
C GLU A 125 0.08 0.51 3.49
N VAL A 126 0.60 1.70 3.73
CA VAL A 126 1.99 2.06 3.37
C VAL A 126 2.98 1.24 4.20
N ILE A 127 2.77 1.13 5.51
CA ILE A 127 3.62 0.30 6.38
C ILE A 127 3.57 -1.16 5.93
N ASP A 128 2.37 -1.71 5.67
CA ASP A 128 2.19 -3.11 5.32
C ASP A 128 2.83 -3.44 3.95
N ASN A 129 2.66 -2.58 2.95
CA ASN A 129 3.31 -2.73 1.65
C ASN A 129 4.84 -2.63 1.75
N GLN A 130 5.36 -1.68 2.52
CA GLN A 130 6.80 -1.49 2.68
C GLN A 130 7.44 -2.65 3.47
N LEU A 131 6.74 -3.20 4.47
CA LEU A 131 7.15 -4.39 5.20
C LEU A 131 7.12 -5.64 4.30
N LEU A 132 6.05 -5.83 3.53
CA LEU A 132 5.93 -6.95 2.61
C LEU A 132 7.06 -6.93 1.57
N ALA A 133 7.34 -5.76 0.99
CA ALA A 133 8.44 -5.58 0.04
C ALA A 133 9.81 -5.87 0.67
N ALA A 134 10.00 -5.51 1.94
CA ALA A 134 11.26 -5.75 2.64
C ALA A 134 11.41 -7.21 3.11
N LEU A 135 10.31 -7.89 3.47
CA LEU A 135 10.31 -9.28 3.95
C LEU A 135 10.30 -10.31 2.81
N SER A 136 9.75 -9.97 1.64
CA SER A 136 9.67 -10.87 0.47
C SER A 136 11.02 -11.53 0.09
N PRO A 137 12.17 -10.84 0.11
CA PRO A 137 13.48 -11.43 -0.19
C PRO A 137 13.99 -12.46 0.83
N ILE A 138 13.41 -12.55 2.04
CA ILE A 138 13.90 -13.42 3.13
C ILE A 138 13.39 -14.87 3.00
N ALA A 139 12.68 -15.18 1.91
CA ALA A 139 12.27 -16.54 1.55
C ALA A 139 11.52 -17.26 2.69
N VAL A 140 10.57 -16.57 3.31
CA VAL A 140 9.81 -17.11 4.44
C VAL A 140 8.63 -17.94 3.90
N ASP A 141 8.30 -19.09 4.50
CA ASP A 141 7.03 -19.77 4.18
C ASP A 141 5.83 -18.88 4.54
N GLU A 142 4.70 -19.07 3.85
CA GLU A 142 3.56 -18.15 3.95
C GLU A 142 3.03 -17.93 5.39
N PRO A 143 2.86 -18.97 6.23
CA PRO A 143 2.50 -18.80 7.64
C PRO A 143 3.53 -17.99 8.45
N SER A 144 4.80 -18.17 8.12
CA SER A 144 5.89 -17.49 8.81
C SER A 144 6.04 -16.03 8.35
N LEU A 145 5.64 -15.70 7.11
CA LEU A 145 5.60 -14.34 6.59
C LEU A 145 4.53 -13.52 7.32
N GLU A 146 3.34 -14.10 7.51
CA GLU A 146 2.26 -13.48 8.26
C GLU A 146 2.67 -13.20 9.72
N TYR A 147 3.34 -14.15 10.37
CA TYR A 147 3.87 -13.97 11.72
C TYR A 147 4.90 -12.84 11.79
N LEU A 148 5.83 -12.78 10.85
CA LEU A 148 6.84 -11.72 10.79
C LEU A 148 6.23 -10.35 10.48
N MET A 149 5.26 -10.26 9.57
CA MET A 149 4.50 -9.03 9.33
C MET A 149 3.82 -8.55 10.61
N MET A 150 3.11 -9.43 11.32
CA MET A 150 2.44 -9.07 12.58
C MET A 150 3.43 -8.55 13.64
N LYS A 151 4.59 -9.20 13.76
CA LYS A 151 5.62 -8.81 14.73
C LYS A 151 6.28 -7.47 14.38
N THR A 152 6.61 -7.26 13.12
CA THR A 152 7.31 -6.06 12.63
C THR A 152 6.42 -4.84 12.55
N ARG A 153 5.14 -5.00 12.19
CA ARG A 153 4.16 -3.90 12.12
C ARG A 153 4.07 -3.10 13.42
N GLY A 154 4.14 -3.77 14.57
CA GLY A 154 4.12 -3.11 15.88
C GLY A 154 5.34 -2.22 16.17
N GLN A 155 6.45 -2.46 15.46
CA GLN A 155 7.74 -1.79 15.63
C GLN A 155 7.94 -0.62 14.66
N VAL A 156 7.04 -0.43 13.69
CA VAL A 156 7.13 0.63 12.68
C VAL A 156 6.09 1.71 12.97
N GLU A 157 6.43 2.95 12.65
CA GLU A 157 5.54 4.11 12.67
C GLU A 157 5.73 4.95 11.41
N MET A 158 4.66 5.63 10.98
CA MET A 158 4.76 6.70 9.99
C MET A 158 5.04 8.01 10.71
N VAL A 159 6.02 8.75 10.23
CA VAL A 159 6.38 10.05 10.77
C VAL A 159 6.45 11.07 9.65
N ASP A 160 5.95 12.26 9.94
CA ASP A 160 6.07 13.40 9.04
C ASP A 160 7.46 14.02 9.18
N ILE A 161 8.22 14.01 8.09
CA ILE A 161 9.50 14.68 7.96
C ILE A 161 9.36 15.68 6.82
N GLU A 162 9.27 16.97 7.17
CA GLU A 162 9.18 18.09 6.21
C GLU A 162 8.01 17.97 5.21
N GLY A 163 6.85 17.49 5.66
CA GLY A 163 5.66 17.29 4.84
C GLY A 163 5.68 15.98 4.04
N ARG A 164 6.67 15.10 4.28
CA ARG A 164 6.73 13.75 3.70
C ARG A 164 6.53 12.71 4.78
N MET A 165 5.54 11.86 4.56
CA MET A 165 5.26 10.72 5.43
C MET A 165 6.27 9.61 5.14
N VAL A 166 7.06 9.24 6.13
CA VAL A 166 8.13 8.23 6.03
C VAL A 166 7.92 7.14 7.07
N ALA A 167 8.00 5.87 6.65
CA ALA A 167 7.94 4.72 7.54
C ALA A 167 9.30 4.46 8.20
N ARG A 168 9.36 4.50 9.53
CA ARG A 168 10.58 4.25 10.31
C ARG A 168 10.32 3.31 11.48
N VAL A 169 11.38 2.76 12.05
CA VAL A 169 11.32 1.93 13.25
C VAL A 169 11.16 2.82 14.49
N LYS A 170 10.19 2.51 15.36
CA LYS A 170 9.93 3.21 16.62
C LYS A 170 11.18 3.21 17.49
N ASN A 171 11.63 4.40 17.88
CA ASN A 171 12.83 4.61 18.71
C ASN A 171 14.10 3.94 18.14
N GLY A 172 14.10 3.56 16.86
CA GLY A 172 15.21 2.86 16.24
C GLY A 172 16.25 3.86 15.74
N ILE A 173 17.46 3.76 16.26
CA ILE A 173 18.61 4.56 15.84
C ILE A 173 19.74 3.60 15.44
N ASN A 174 20.36 3.88 14.31
CA ASN A 174 21.54 3.17 13.80
C ASN A 174 22.80 3.61 14.55
N GLY A 175 23.88 2.84 14.46
CA GLY A 175 25.15 3.16 15.14
C GLY A 175 25.78 4.49 14.69
N ASP A 176 25.37 5.03 13.55
CA ASP A 176 25.78 6.33 13.00
C ASP A 176 24.87 7.49 13.45
N GLY A 177 23.85 7.23 14.26
CA GLY A 177 22.88 8.22 14.73
C GLY A 177 21.70 8.47 13.77
N SER A 178 21.65 7.79 12.62
CA SER A 178 20.50 7.88 11.69
C SER A 178 19.30 7.08 12.21
N TYR A 179 18.08 7.45 11.75
CA TYR A 179 16.88 6.67 12.09
C TYR A 179 16.90 5.31 11.40
N LYS A 180 16.58 4.25 12.15
CA LYS A 180 16.39 2.92 11.59
C LYS A 180 15.15 2.89 10.69
N MET A 181 15.34 2.38 9.49
CA MET A 181 14.30 2.18 8.50
C MET A 181 13.82 0.72 8.49
N ILE A 182 12.72 0.44 7.80
CA ILE A 182 12.18 -0.93 7.68
C ILE A 182 13.24 -1.95 7.21
N PRO A 183 14.10 -1.67 6.21
CA PRO A 183 15.14 -2.61 5.80
C PRO A 183 16.12 -2.98 6.92
N ASP A 184 16.45 -2.03 7.80
CA ASP A 184 17.37 -2.25 8.93
C ASP A 184 16.75 -3.20 9.96
N LEU A 185 15.46 -3.02 10.27
CA LEU A 185 14.69 -3.91 11.13
C LEU A 185 14.64 -5.33 10.56
N VAL A 186 14.43 -5.42 9.25
CA VAL A 186 14.30 -6.69 8.55
C VAL A 186 15.64 -7.45 8.52
N GLN A 187 16.77 -6.75 8.39
CA GLN A 187 18.10 -7.34 8.55
C GLN A 187 18.36 -7.82 9.99
N GLU A 188 17.93 -7.05 10.99
CA GLU A 188 18.04 -7.44 12.41
C GLU A 188 17.25 -8.73 12.70
N ILE A 189 16.07 -8.87 12.10
CA ILE A 189 15.24 -10.08 12.21
C ILE A 189 15.89 -11.26 11.49
N ALA A 190 16.39 -11.06 10.27
CA ALA A 190 17.07 -12.11 9.52
C ALA A 190 18.35 -12.62 10.24
N GLY A 191 19.04 -11.75 10.98
CA GLY A 191 20.24 -12.08 11.75
C GLY A 191 19.99 -12.65 13.15
N ASN A 192 18.74 -12.73 13.59
CA ASN A 192 18.39 -13.17 14.94
C ASN A 192 18.04 -14.67 14.97
N GLU A 193 18.71 -15.41 15.84
CA GLU A 193 18.56 -16.87 15.99
C GLU A 193 17.10 -17.33 16.26
N LEU A 194 16.29 -16.48 16.90
CA LEU A 194 14.88 -16.77 17.14
C LEU A 194 14.07 -16.87 15.84
N TYR A 195 14.44 -16.05 14.85
CA TYR A 195 13.75 -15.94 13.57
C TYR A 195 14.43 -16.70 12.43
N ALA A 196 15.65 -17.20 12.65
CA ALA A 196 16.38 -18.06 11.70
C ALA A 196 15.57 -19.28 11.24
N ARG A 197 14.66 -19.79 12.07
CA ARG A 197 13.73 -20.90 11.72
C ARG A 197 12.73 -20.55 10.62
N PHE A 198 12.47 -19.27 10.40
CA PHE A 198 11.47 -18.77 9.44
C PHE A 198 12.10 -18.39 8.10
N VAL A 199 13.41 -18.21 8.04
CA VAL A 199 14.14 -17.90 6.80
C VAL A 199 14.38 -19.21 6.03
N LYS A 200 13.76 -19.43 4.85
CA LYS A 200 14.17 -20.58 4.00
C LYS A 200 15.56 -20.30 3.44
N GLY A 201 16.55 -20.82 4.16
CA GLY A 201 17.95 -20.67 3.82
C GLY A 201 18.90 -21.18 4.89
N THR A 202 18.45 -21.31 6.13
CA THR A 202 19.20 -22.06 7.15
C THR A 202 18.56 -23.42 7.36
N GLN A 203 18.69 -24.29 6.34
CA GLN A 203 18.98 -25.67 6.71
C GLN A 203 20.15 -25.60 7.67
N GLY A 204 19.96 -26.11 8.89
CA GLY A 204 21.03 -26.16 9.86
C GLY A 204 22.27 -26.68 9.19
N THR A 205 23.40 -26.01 9.40
CA THR A 205 24.71 -26.63 9.28
C THR A 205 24.80 -27.69 10.38
N GLY A 206 24.03 -28.77 10.20
CA GLY A 206 24.18 -30.00 10.93
C GLY A 206 25.53 -30.55 10.53
N SER A 207 26.42 -30.64 11.50
CA SER A 207 27.72 -31.31 11.42
C SER A 207 27.54 -32.73 10.86
N GLY A 208 27.56 -32.86 9.55
CA GLY A 208 27.66 -34.13 8.83
C GLY A 208 29.13 -34.46 8.67
N ALA A 209 29.69 -35.16 9.66
CA ALA A 209 30.92 -35.89 9.47
C ALA A 209 30.71 -36.91 8.34
N ASN A 210 31.30 -36.65 7.18
CA ASN A 210 31.54 -37.70 6.18
C ASN A 210 33.04 -37.70 5.90
N GLY A 211 33.70 -38.71 6.48
CA GLY A 211 35.04 -39.10 6.09
C GLY A 211 35.06 -39.41 4.60
N SER A 212 35.97 -38.75 3.90
CA SER A 212 36.47 -39.22 2.63
C SER A 212 37.95 -38.87 2.59
N ASP A 213 38.77 -39.92 2.51
CA ASP A 213 40.19 -39.87 2.27
C ASP A 213 40.49 -38.95 1.09
N VAL A 214 41.14 -37.82 1.36
CA VAL A 214 41.83 -37.06 0.32
C VAL A 214 43.24 -36.74 0.83
N PRO A 215 44.28 -37.19 0.11
CA PRO A 215 45.65 -37.00 0.54
C PRO A 215 46.04 -35.52 0.47
N ALA A 216 46.89 -35.12 1.41
CA ALA A 216 47.62 -33.86 1.36
C ALA A 216 48.33 -33.71 0.01
N GLY A 217 48.02 -32.65 -0.72
CA GLY A 217 48.65 -32.32 -2.00
C GLY A 217 48.36 -30.88 -2.37
N GLY A 218 49.29 -29.98 -2.05
CA GLY A 218 49.25 -28.60 -2.52
C GLY A 218 49.35 -28.53 -4.04
N ASN A 219 48.69 -27.54 -4.63
CA ASN A 219 49.14 -26.94 -5.87
C ASN A 219 48.65 -25.48 -5.92
N GLY A 220 49.62 -24.57 -5.83
CA GLY A 220 49.41 -23.15 -6.05
C GLY A 220 49.08 -22.90 -7.52
N ALA A 221 47.82 -22.57 -7.80
CA ALA A 221 47.47 -21.89 -9.04
C ALA A 221 47.71 -20.39 -8.84
N ALA A 222 48.41 -19.76 -9.78
CA ALA A 222 48.65 -18.33 -9.78
C ALA A 222 47.32 -17.54 -9.69
N PRO A 223 47.29 -16.37 -9.01
CA PRO A 223 46.08 -15.59 -8.87
C PRO A 223 45.57 -15.14 -10.26
N LYS A 224 44.31 -15.47 -10.56
CA LYS A 224 43.63 -15.01 -11.79
C LYS A 224 43.72 -13.50 -11.88
N THR A 225 44.11 -12.99 -13.04
CA THR A 225 44.11 -11.55 -13.33
C THR A 225 42.69 -11.04 -13.54
N TRP A 226 42.46 -9.73 -13.40
CA TRP A 226 41.14 -9.12 -13.62
C TRP A 226 40.52 -9.48 -14.99
N ALA A 227 41.36 -9.64 -16.03
CA ALA A 227 40.93 -10.03 -17.37
C ALA A 227 40.40 -11.47 -17.45
N GLU A 228 40.77 -12.34 -16.52
CA GLU A 228 40.39 -13.75 -16.48
C GLU A 228 39.12 -14.00 -15.66
N CYS A 229 38.63 -13.00 -14.93
CA CYS A 229 37.37 -13.07 -14.19
C CYS A 229 36.19 -12.90 -15.16
N LYS A 230 35.48 -13.98 -15.46
CA LYS A 230 34.36 -14.00 -16.42
C LYS A 230 33.00 -13.74 -15.77
N THR A 231 32.92 -13.93 -14.45
CA THR A 231 31.68 -13.76 -13.68
C THR A 231 31.76 -12.59 -12.70
N VAL A 232 30.59 -12.05 -12.31
CA VAL A 232 30.48 -10.96 -11.33
C VAL A 232 31.01 -11.40 -9.97
N GLN A 233 30.78 -12.66 -9.61
CA GLN A 233 31.22 -13.29 -8.37
C GLN A 233 32.76 -13.38 -8.29
N GLU A 234 33.41 -13.78 -9.40
CA GLU A 234 34.87 -13.82 -9.48
C GLU A 234 35.50 -12.41 -9.37
N LYS A 235 34.89 -11.40 -9.99
CA LYS A 235 35.35 -10.00 -9.89
C LYS A 235 35.22 -9.44 -8.47
N GLN A 236 34.11 -9.76 -7.79
CA GLN A 236 33.91 -9.38 -6.39
C GLN A 236 34.92 -10.06 -5.46
N ALA A 237 35.23 -11.33 -5.69
CA ALA A 237 36.26 -12.06 -4.94
C ALA A 237 37.66 -11.46 -5.17
N PHE A 238 38.00 -11.10 -6.41
CA PHE A 238 39.27 -10.43 -6.74
C PHE A 238 39.41 -9.08 -6.03
N LEU A 239 38.37 -8.25 -6.04
CA LEU A 239 38.36 -6.94 -5.36
C LEU A 239 38.48 -7.08 -3.83
N LYS A 240 37.83 -8.10 -3.24
CA LYS A 240 37.96 -8.39 -1.81
C LYS A 240 39.36 -8.87 -1.44
N ALA A 241 40.02 -9.62 -2.32
CA ALA A 241 41.39 -10.07 -2.12
C ALA A 241 42.39 -8.90 -2.14
N GLN A 242 42.26 -7.95 -3.08
CA GLN A 242 43.12 -6.76 -3.12
C GLN A 242 42.96 -5.85 -1.90
N LYS A 243 41.72 -5.68 -1.38
CA LYS A 243 41.47 -4.83 -0.21
C LYS A 243 42.05 -5.36 1.09
N LYS A 244 42.38 -6.66 1.19
CA LYS A 244 43.04 -7.25 2.36
C LYS A 244 44.56 -7.06 2.37
N THR A 245 45.14 -6.55 1.28
CA THR A 245 46.59 -6.39 1.12
C THR A 245 47.04 -4.92 1.20
N GLN A 246 46.17 -4.01 1.65
CA GLN A 246 46.51 -2.64 2.02
C GLN A 246 46.28 -2.40 3.51
#